data_AF-A0AAV4BRD0-F1
#
_entry.id   AF-A0AAV4BRD0-F1
#
_cell.length_a   1.000
_cell.length_b   1.000
_cell.length_c   1.000
_cell.angle_alpha   90.00
_cell.angle_beta   90.00
_cell.angle_gamma   90.00
#
_symmetry.space_group_name_H-M   'P 1'
#
loop_
_entity.id
_entity.type
_entity.pdbx_description
1 polymer ?
#
loop_
_entity_poly.entity_id
_entity_poly.type
_entity_poly.pdbx_seq_one_letter_code
_entity_poly.pdbx_strand_id
1 'polypeptide(L)'
;MENKKAVEIYEYSLQPHYEPKCENCLIKLVALSSSIACHNIFSLLLVSATEGCVFTTLVGAMSAPVVAGFWSLFEYDYSTDTIKWDPTWSHSVVFTIASFCLVFPASVAYSIFYIKDMKAKNREKKGYSDVSSSEYDWEWD
;
A
#
# COMPACT_ATOMS: atom_id res chain seq x y z
N MET A 1 -20.01 -37.85 -29.54
CA MET A 1 -19.27 -37.14 -28.48
C MET A 1 -18.90 -35.71 -28.94
N GLU A 2 -19.80 -34.99 -29.64
CA GLU A 2 -19.49 -33.64 -30.18
C GLU A 2 -20.21 -32.49 -29.46
N ASN A 3 -21.27 -32.76 -28.70
CA ASN A 3 -22.11 -31.70 -28.12
C ASN A 3 -21.59 -31.08 -26.80
N LYS A 4 -20.50 -31.59 -26.21
CA LYS A 4 -19.96 -31.02 -24.96
C LYS A 4 -18.94 -29.91 -25.18
N LYS A 5 -18.20 -29.93 -26.29
CA LYS A 5 -17.21 -28.88 -26.61
C LYS A 5 -17.85 -27.58 -27.08
N ALA A 6 -19.05 -27.63 -27.67
CA ALA A 6 -19.72 -26.42 -28.14
C ALA A 6 -20.19 -25.54 -26.97
N VAL A 7 -20.63 -26.13 -25.86
CA VAL A 7 -21.18 -25.38 -24.71
C VAL A 7 -20.10 -24.58 -23.97
N GLU A 8 -18.90 -25.15 -23.79
CA GLU A 8 -17.78 -24.44 -23.13
C GLU A 8 -17.24 -23.25 -23.94
N ILE A 9 -17.43 -23.24 -25.27
CA ILE A 9 -16.93 -22.15 -26.13
C ILE A 9 -17.82 -20.91 -26.04
N TYR A 10 -19.13 -21.07 -25.83
CA TYR A 10 -20.04 -19.93 -25.72
C TYR A 10 -19.93 -19.19 -24.39
N GLU A 11 -19.53 -19.88 -23.32
CA GLU A 11 -19.42 -19.29 -21.98
C GLU A 11 -18.19 -18.36 -21.86
N TYR A 12 -17.20 -18.50 -22.74
CA TYR A 12 -16.03 -17.62 -22.82
C TYR A 12 -16.25 -16.32 -23.62
N SER A 13 -17.37 -16.18 -24.33
CA SER A 13 -17.58 -15.06 -25.27
C SER A 13 -18.40 -13.88 -24.73
N LEU A 14 -18.87 -13.92 -23.49
CA LEU A 14 -19.64 -12.81 -22.91
C LEU A 14 -18.81 -12.01 -21.89
N GLN A 15 -17.64 -11.54 -22.31
CA GLN A 15 -17.07 -10.37 -21.63
C GLN A 15 -17.99 -9.19 -21.95
N PRO A 16 -18.59 -8.50 -20.95
CA PRO A 16 -19.35 -7.29 -21.24
C PRO A 16 -18.41 -6.33 -21.94
N HIS A 17 -18.71 -6.03 -23.21
CA HIS A 17 -17.98 -5.06 -23.99
C HIS A 17 -18.12 -3.72 -23.24
N TYR A 18 -17.07 -3.31 -22.54
CA TYR A 18 -17.04 -2.02 -21.87
C TYR A 18 -16.99 -0.96 -22.96
N GLU A 19 -18.16 -0.47 -23.38
CA GLU A 19 -18.23 0.75 -24.16
C GLU A 19 -17.95 1.91 -23.20
N PRO A 20 -16.84 2.65 -23.36
CA PRO A 20 -16.57 3.79 -22.52
C PRO A 20 -17.61 4.87 -22.84
N LYS A 21 -18.71 4.90 -22.09
CA LYS A 21 -19.60 6.06 -22.09
C LYS A 21 -18.77 7.25 -21.59
N CYS A 22 -18.51 8.22 -22.48
CA CYS A 22 -17.75 9.45 -22.20
C CYS A 22 -18.44 10.40 -21.20
N GLU A 23 -19.39 9.89 -20.42
CA GLU A 23 -20.06 10.64 -19.37
C GLU A 23 -19.07 10.85 -18.21
N ASN A 24 -18.89 12.12 -17.81
CA ASN A 24 -18.01 12.55 -16.73
C ASN A 24 -16.49 12.38 -16.97
N CYS A 25 -16.04 12.35 -18.23
CA CYS A 25 -14.61 12.27 -18.57
C CYS A 25 -13.76 13.36 -17.90
N LEU A 26 -14.24 14.61 -17.90
CA LEU A 26 -13.54 15.73 -17.25
C LEU A 26 -13.41 15.53 -15.74
N ILE A 27 -14.47 15.06 -15.07
CA ILE A 27 -14.47 14.84 -13.63
C ILE A 27 -13.49 13.71 -13.26
N LYS A 28 -13.47 12.61 -14.02
CA LYS A 28 -12.50 11.53 -13.84
C LYS A 28 -11.06 12.00 -14.05
N LEU A 29 -10.82 12.87 -15.03
CA LEU A 29 -9.49 13.42 -15.31
C LEU A 29 -9.02 14.37 -14.20
N VAL A 30 -9.91 15.22 -13.69
CA VAL A 30 -9.63 16.11 -12.55
C VAL A 30 -9.38 15.29 -11.27
N ALA A 31 -10.16 14.24 -11.04
CA ALA A 31 -9.95 13.33 -9.91
C ALA A 31 -8.59 12.60 -10.01
N LEU A 32 -8.21 12.15 -11.21
CA LEU A 32 -6.92 11.51 -11.45
C LEU A 32 -5.75 12.48 -11.24
N SER A 33 -5.84 13.68 -11.82
CA SER A 33 -4.75 14.67 -11.73
C SER A 33 -4.57 15.18 -10.29
N SER A 34 -5.65 15.42 -9.57
CA SER A 34 -5.60 15.80 -8.15
C SER A 34 -5.04 14.67 -7.27
N SER A 35 -5.41 13.41 -7.53
CA SER A 35 -4.84 12.25 -6.84
C SER A 35 -3.32 12.15 -7.04
N ILE A 36 -2.85 12.31 -8.28
CA ILE A 36 -1.40 12.30 -8.59
C ILE A 36 -0.69 13.48 -7.92
N ALA A 37 -1.28 14.67 -7.92
CA ALA A 37 -0.70 15.84 -7.25
C ALA A 37 -0.56 15.60 -5.74
N CYS A 38 -1.61 15.10 -5.08
CA CYS A 38 -1.58 14.76 -3.66
C CYS A 38 -0.53 13.67 -3.36
N HIS A 39 -0.41 12.65 -4.20
CA HIS A 39 0.60 11.60 -4.03
C HIS A 39 2.02 12.14 -4.09
N ASN A 40 2.30 13.06 -5.03
CA ASN A 40 3.61 13.70 -5.14
C ASN A 40 3.91 14.60 -3.94
N ILE A 41 2.95 15.42 -3.50
CA ILE A 41 3.11 16.27 -2.30
C ILE A 41 3.39 15.40 -1.07
N PHE A 42 2.62 14.32 -0.88
CA PHE A 42 2.81 13.39 0.23
C PHE A 42 4.19 12.71 0.17
N SER A 43 4.63 12.29 -1.02
CA SER A 43 5.95 11.67 -1.21
C SER A 43 7.07 12.65 -0.87
N LEU A 44 6.95 13.91 -1.26
CA LEU A 44 7.93 14.96 -0.91
C LEU A 44 7.98 15.23 0.59
N LEU A 45 6.82 15.28 1.26
CA LEU A 45 6.72 15.44 2.71
C LEU A 45 7.33 14.25 3.45
N LEU A 46 7.12 13.02 2.96
CA LEU A 46 7.74 11.83 3.53
C LEU A 46 9.26 11.87 3.39
N VAL A 47 9.77 12.17 2.20
CA VAL A 47 11.21 12.24 1.95
C VAL A 47 11.87 13.30 2.84
N SER A 48 11.22 14.46 3.03
CA SER A 48 11.75 15.52 3.89
C SER A 48 11.71 15.15 5.37
N ALA A 49 10.67 14.45 5.83
CA ALA A 49 10.55 14.01 7.22
C ALA A 49 11.48 12.85 7.56
N THR A 50 11.75 11.93 6.63
CA THR A 50 12.56 10.74 6.87
C THR A 50 13.98 10.81 6.33
N GLU A 51 14.47 12.01 5.98
CA GLU A 51 15.83 12.27 5.47
C GLU A 51 16.34 11.19 4.50
N GLY A 52 15.44 10.63 3.68
CA GLY A 52 15.72 9.36 3.01
C GLY A 52 14.56 8.83 2.17
N CYS A 53 14.89 8.32 0.98
CA CYS A 53 13.92 7.81 0.00
C CYS A 53 13.45 6.36 0.29
N VAL A 54 14.20 5.62 1.11
CA VAL A 54 13.93 4.20 1.38
C VAL A 54 12.62 4.00 2.16
N PHE A 55 12.30 4.89 3.11
CA PHE A 55 11.01 4.80 3.80
C PHE A 55 9.83 5.10 2.86
N THR A 56 9.94 6.14 2.04
CA THR A 56 8.91 6.52 1.07
C THR A 56 8.62 5.40 0.07
N THR A 57 9.67 4.72 -0.41
CA THR A 57 9.52 3.57 -1.33
C THR A 57 8.88 2.35 -0.66
N LEU A 58 9.19 2.08 0.62
CA LEU A 58 8.53 1.03 1.40
C LEU A 58 7.03 1.34 1.59
N VAL A 59 6.68 2.57 1.97
CA VAL A 59 5.28 3.00 2.10
C VAL A 59 4.56 2.95 0.75
N GLY A 60 5.21 3.36 -0.33
CA GLY A 60 4.68 3.25 -1.70
C GLY A 60 4.42 1.79 -2.10
N ALA A 61 5.34 0.87 -1.79
CA ALA A 61 5.19 -0.55 -2.08
C ALA A 61 4.03 -1.20 -1.32
N MET A 62 3.62 -0.67 -0.16
CA MET A 62 2.44 -1.15 0.58
C MET A 62 1.11 -0.77 -0.08
N SER A 63 1.07 0.28 -0.90
CA SER A 63 -0.19 0.73 -1.51
C SER A 63 -0.81 -0.32 -2.44
N ALA A 64 0.00 -1.00 -3.25
CA ALA A 64 -0.45 -2.02 -4.20
C ALA A 64 -1.14 -3.22 -3.52
N PRO A 65 -0.55 -3.91 -2.52
CA PRO A 65 -1.22 -5.03 -1.86
C PRO A 65 -2.44 -4.59 -1.05
N VAL A 66 -2.48 -3.37 -0.51
CA VAL A 66 -3.67 -2.85 0.19
C VAL A 66 -4.83 -2.65 -0.78
N VAL A 67 -4.58 -2.03 -1.94
CA VAL A 67 -5.59 -1.82 -2.98
C VAL A 67 -6.06 -3.16 -3.57
N ALA A 68 -5.13 -4.08 -3.84
CA ALA A 68 -5.46 -5.42 -4.31
C ALA A 68 -6.29 -6.19 -3.28
N GLY A 69 -5.95 -6.09 -1.99
CA GLY A 69 -6.71 -6.70 -0.90
C GLY A 69 -8.12 -6.13 -0.79
N PHE A 70 -8.27 -4.81 -0.90
CA PHE A 70 -9.58 -4.16 -0.91
C PHE A 70 -10.46 -4.70 -2.04
N TRP A 71 -9.96 -4.72 -3.29
CA TRP A 71 -10.73 -5.24 -4.43
C TRP A 71 -10.89 -6.76 -4.45
N SER A 72 -10.17 -7.49 -3.62
CA SER A 72 -10.38 -8.94 -3.43
C SER A 72 -11.52 -9.23 -2.46
N LEU A 73 -11.86 -8.28 -1.59
CA LEU A 73 -12.89 -8.42 -0.55
C LEU A 73 -14.20 -7.71 -0.94
N PHE A 74 -14.08 -6.67 -1.76
CA PHE A 74 -15.19 -5.80 -2.13
C PHE A 74 -15.35 -5.77 -3.65
N GLU A 75 -16.58 -5.96 -4.10
CA GLU A 75 -16.98 -5.75 -5.48
C GLU A 75 -17.84 -4.49 -5.57
N TYR A 76 -17.63 -3.71 -6.64
CA TYR A 76 -18.45 -2.54 -6.91
C TYR A 76 -19.57 -2.92 -7.88
N ASP A 77 -20.81 -2.90 -7.40
CA ASP A 77 -21.99 -3.18 -8.21
C ASP A 77 -22.43 -1.92 -8.97
N TYR A 78 -22.10 -1.87 -10.26
CA TYR A 78 -22.46 -0.78 -11.17
C TYR A 78 -23.97 -0.57 -11.33
N SER A 79 -24.81 -1.56 -10.99
CA SER A 79 -26.27 -1.47 -11.13
C SER A 79 -26.95 -0.76 -9.96
N THR A 80 -26.40 -0.91 -8.76
CA THR A 80 -26.94 -0.33 -7.53
C THR A 80 -26.07 0.78 -6.95
N ASP A 81 -24.90 1.04 -7.55
CA ASP A 81 -23.91 2.01 -7.08
C ASP A 81 -23.49 1.76 -5.62
N THR A 82 -23.44 0.48 -5.23
CA THR A 82 -23.07 0.05 -3.87
C THR A 82 -21.84 -0.84 -3.89
N ILE A 83 -20.99 -0.67 -2.88
CA ILE A 83 -19.89 -1.59 -2.60
C ILE A 83 -20.47 -2.76 -1.81
N LYS A 84 -20.39 -3.95 -2.39
CA LYS A 84 -20.84 -5.19 -1.75
C LYS A 84 -19.64 -5.99 -1.29
N TRP A 85 -19.80 -6.65 -0.14
CA TRP A 85 -18.82 -7.60 0.36
C TRP A 85 -19.04 -8.93 -0.38
N ASP A 86 -18.15 -9.24 -1.32
CA ASP A 86 -18.12 -10.52 -2.02
C ASP A 86 -16.67 -11.02 -2.16
N PRO A 87 -16.18 -11.79 -1.17
CA PRO A 87 -14.78 -12.19 -1.12
C PRO A 87 -14.51 -13.29 -2.15
N THR A 88 -13.69 -12.99 -3.16
CA THR A 88 -13.32 -13.95 -4.20
C THR A 88 -11.96 -14.59 -3.91
N TRP A 89 -11.97 -15.84 -3.42
CA TRP A 89 -10.74 -16.54 -3.07
C TRP A 89 -10.05 -17.13 -4.31
N SER A 90 -9.13 -16.34 -4.89
CA SER A 90 -8.30 -16.75 -6.03
C SER A 90 -6.82 -16.84 -5.66
N HIS A 91 -6.00 -17.41 -6.56
CA HIS A 91 -4.53 -17.42 -6.41
C HIS A 91 -3.95 -16.00 -6.24
N SER A 92 -4.58 -14.99 -6.83
CA SER A 92 -4.19 -13.58 -6.70
C SER A 92 -4.36 -13.06 -5.27
N VAL A 93 -5.37 -13.54 -4.53
CA VAL A 93 -5.58 -13.18 -3.12
C VAL A 93 -4.47 -13.74 -2.24
N VAL A 94 -4.08 -14.99 -2.48
CA VAL A 94 -2.95 -15.63 -1.78
C VAL A 94 -1.65 -14.86 -2.02
N PHE A 95 -1.40 -14.45 -3.26
CA PHE A 95 -0.23 -13.63 -3.60
C PHE A 95 -0.25 -12.25 -2.93
N THR A 96 -1.44 -11.65 -2.82
CA THR A 96 -1.64 -10.36 -2.14
C THR A 96 -1.36 -10.48 -0.64
N ILE A 97 -1.87 -11.53 0.01
CA ILE A 97 -1.60 -11.83 1.43
C ILE A 97 -0.11 -12.05 1.65
N ALA A 98 0.53 -12.87 0.81
CA ALA A 98 1.98 -13.11 0.89
C ALA A 98 2.79 -11.81 0.73
N SER A 99 2.40 -10.96 -0.22
CA SER A 99 3.03 -9.64 -0.42
C SER A 99 2.87 -8.75 0.81
N PHE A 100 1.67 -8.71 1.40
CA PHE A 100 1.42 -7.95 2.62
C PHE A 100 2.25 -8.47 3.79
N CYS A 101 2.32 -9.79 3.98
CA CYS A 101 3.12 -10.44 5.00
C CYS A 101 4.63 -10.20 4.86
N LEU A 102 5.13 -9.88 3.66
CA LEU A 102 6.54 -9.56 3.46
C LEU A 102 6.82 -8.06 3.63
N VAL A 103 6.00 -7.21 3.02
CA VAL A 103 6.25 -5.75 2.98
C VAL A 103 5.92 -5.10 4.33
N PHE A 104 4.88 -5.55 5.04
CA PHE A 104 4.48 -4.98 6.33
C PHE A 104 5.55 -5.11 7.42
N PRO A 105 6.09 -6.31 7.73
CA PRO A 105 7.15 -6.41 8.74
C PRO A 105 8.43 -5.72 8.29
N ALA A 106 8.74 -5.68 6.99
CA ALA A 106 9.89 -4.96 6.47
C ALA A 106 9.77 -3.44 6.71
N SER A 107 8.59 -2.85 6.49
CA SER A 107 8.36 -1.42 6.72
C SER A 107 8.41 -1.08 8.22
N VAL A 108 7.84 -1.93 9.08
CA VAL A 108 7.90 -1.76 10.54
C VAL A 108 9.33 -1.88 11.05
N ALA A 109 10.07 -2.90 10.63
CA ALA A 109 11.46 -3.08 11.02
C ALA A 109 12.32 -1.89 10.58
N TYR A 110 12.18 -1.44 9.33
CA TYR A 110 12.87 -0.26 8.82
C TYR A 110 12.56 0.98 9.66
N SER A 111 11.29 1.22 10.00
CA SER A 111 10.90 2.35 10.84
C SER A 111 11.57 2.31 12.22
N ILE A 112 11.59 1.14 12.86
CA ILE A 112 12.22 0.96 14.18
C ILE A 112 13.73 1.21 14.11
N PHE A 113 14.42 0.65 13.11
CA PHE A 113 15.86 0.86 12.94
C PHE A 113 16.19 2.30 12.59
N TYR A 114 15.39 2.92 11.72
CA TYR A 114 15.54 4.33 11.36
C TYR A 114 15.40 5.24 12.60
N ILE A 115 14.42 5.02 13.46
CA ILE A 115 14.27 5.78 14.71
C ILE A 115 15.47 5.57 15.64
N LYS A 116 16.00 4.34 15.74
CA LYS A 116 17.19 4.04 16.53
C LYS A 116 18.42 4.76 16.00
N ASP A 117 18.66 4.73 14.69
CA ASP A 117 19.77 5.41 14.04
C ASP A 117 19.67 6.94 14.18
N MET A 118 18.48 7.51 14.05
CA MET A 118 18.26 8.94 14.27
C MET A 118 18.53 9.35 15.72
N LYS A 119 18.13 8.51 16.69
CA LYS A 119 18.46 8.73 18.11
C LYS A 119 19.96 8.64 18.35
N ALA A 120 20.66 7.67 17.76
CA ALA A 120 22.11 7.52 17.85
C ALA A 120 22.84 8.73 17.24
N LYS A 121 22.48 9.12 16.00
CA LYS A 121 23.01 10.32 15.33
C LYS A 121 22.76 11.60 16.12
N ASN A 122 21.59 11.74 16.76
CA ASN A 122 21.30 12.90 17.59
C ASN A 122 22.10 12.90 18.90
N ARG A 123 22.43 11.73 19.47
CA ARG A 123 23.35 11.61 20.62
C ARG A 123 24.78 11.98 20.22
N GLU A 124 25.22 11.59 19.03
CA GLU A 124 26.53 11.95 18.48
C GLU A 124 26.64 13.43 18.09
N LYS A 125 25.58 14.01 17.50
CA LYS A 125 25.51 15.46 17.19
C LYS A 125 25.44 16.33 18.45
N LYS A 126 24.80 15.82 19.52
CA LYS A 126 24.89 16.40 20.88
C LYS A 126 26.19 16.00 21.60
N GLY A 127 27.17 15.48 20.86
CA GLY A 127 28.34 14.81 21.40
C GLY A 127 28.98 15.56 22.56
N TYR A 128 29.37 14.78 23.56
CA TYR A 128 30.54 15.09 24.38
C TYR A 128 30.43 16.28 25.34
N SER A 129 29.23 16.82 25.62
CA SER A 129 29.06 17.78 26.75
C SER A 129 28.38 17.16 27.97
N ASP A 130 27.53 16.14 27.78
CA ASP A 130 26.64 15.64 28.86
C ASP A 130 26.89 14.16 29.19
N VAL A 131 28.04 13.59 28.81
CA VAL A 131 28.49 12.25 29.26
C VAL A 131 29.42 12.37 30.48
N SER A 132 29.09 13.28 31.40
CA SER A 132 29.65 13.30 32.75
C SER A 132 28.51 13.02 33.73
N SER A 133 28.54 11.82 34.34
CA SER A 133 27.78 11.39 35.52
C SER A 133 26.27 11.57 35.43
N SER A 134 25.46 10.56 35.10
CA SER A 134 24.76 9.84 36.19
C SER A 134 23.91 8.65 35.71
N GLU A 135 23.89 8.26 34.44
CA GLU A 135 22.87 7.31 33.96
C GLU A 135 23.27 5.82 34.02
N TYR A 136 24.09 5.45 35.02
CA TYR A 136 24.25 4.07 35.47
C TYR A 136 23.71 3.96 36.90
N ASP A 137 22.40 4.16 37.08
CA ASP A 137 21.70 3.64 38.25
C ASP A 137 21.27 2.21 37.93
N TRP A 138 22.20 1.30 38.19
CA TRP A 138 21.92 -0.11 38.43
C TRP A 138 21.17 -0.18 39.76
N GLU A 139 19.85 -0.06 39.74
CA GLU A 139 19.05 -0.43 40.92
C GLU A 139 19.15 -1.94 41.12
N TRP A 140 20.08 -2.35 41.99
CA TRP A 140 20.03 -3.58 42.75
C TRP A 140 19.27 -3.28 44.04
N ASP A 141 18.04 -3.80 44.14
CA ASP A 141 17.46 -4.42 45.34
C ASP A 141 16.16 -5.16 44.98
#